data_AF-A0A2V1D6A6-F1
#
_entry.id   AF-A0A2V1D6A6-F1
#
_cell.length_a   1.000
_cell.length_b   1.000
_cell.length_c   1.000
_cell.angle_alpha   90.00
_cell.angle_beta   90.00
_cell.angle_gamma   90.00
#
_symmetry.space_group_name_H-M   'P 1'
#
loop_
_entity.id
_entity.type
_entity.pdbx_description
1 polymer ?
#
loop_
_entity_poly.entity_id
_entity_poly.type
_entity_poly.pdbx_seq_one_letter_code
_entity_poly.pdbx_strand_id
1 'polypeptide(L)'
;IGAPGKLHAVVVSIRSSNERYNTFASMAGKIIPMDNDTRWNSWLLMLEVALEPLIKEAIKAYQEQYYNEFAQEDLLTPADCEILKNIVSFLQPFKRVTKETEGHKATLDRTPYTMDFLVKHYKNSQAKH
;
A
#
# COMPACT_ATOMS: atom_id res chain seq x y z
N ILE A 1 -5.14 14.08 6.12
CA ILE A 1 -4.49 13.17 5.14
C ILE A 1 -5.30 11.87 5.07
N GLY A 2 -5.49 11.26 3.88
CA GLY A 2 -6.22 9.98 3.76
C GLY A 2 -5.38 8.77 4.16
N ALA A 3 -5.99 7.59 4.38
CA ALA A 3 -5.29 6.39 4.86
C ALA A 3 -3.97 6.06 4.11
N PRO A 4 -3.89 6.14 2.76
CA PRO A 4 -2.65 5.92 2.04
C PRO A 4 -1.54 6.93 2.40
N GLY A 5 -1.91 8.21 2.54
CA GLY A 5 -0.96 9.26 2.92
C GLY A 5 -0.50 9.15 4.37
N LYS A 6 -1.35 8.64 5.28
CA LYS A 6 -0.94 8.37 6.67
C LYS A 6 0.11 7.26 6.72
N LEU A 7 -0.08 6.19 5.94
CA LEU A 7 0.93 5.14 5.82
C LEU A 7 2.24 5.70 5.24
N HIS A 8 2.17 6.53 4.20
CA HIS A 8 3.36 7.20 3.65
C HIS A 8 4.08 8.01 4.74
N ALA A 9 3.35 8.80 5.54
CA ALA A 9 3.94 9.57 6.65
C ALA A 9 4.64 8.67 7.69
N VAL A 10 4.06 7.51 8.02
CA VAL A 10 4.71 6.51 8.88
C VAL A 10 6.00 5.99 8.26
N VAL A 11 6.00 5.63 6.97
CA VAL A 11 7.18 5.11 6.28
C VAL A 11 8.28 6.18 6.17
N VAL A 12 7.92 7.44 5.90
CA VAL A 12 8.84 8.58 5.94
C VAL A 12 9.44 8.75 7.33
N SER A 13 8.62 8.68 8.39
CA SER A 13 9.09 8.78 9.77
C SER A 13 10.07 7.66 10.13
N ILE A 14 9.78 6.41 9.75
CA ILE A 14 10.69 5.27 9.98
C ILE A 14 12.05 5.52 9.32
N ARG A 15 12.07 6.15 8.14
CA ARG A 15 13.27 6.39 7.34
C ARG A 15 13.98 7.70 7.66
N SER A 16 13.44 8.53 8.56
CA SER A 16 14.02 9.85 8.85
C SER A 16 15.32 9.77 9.64
N SER A 17 15.58 8.65 10.33
CA SER A 17 16.85 8.40 11.02
C SER A 17 17.23 6.92 11.02
N ASN A 18 18.54 6.64 11.12
CA ASN A 18 19.05 5.28 11.23
C ASN A 18 18.53 4.58 12.50
N GLU A 19 18.35 5.32 13.58
CA GLU A 19 17.80 4.79 14.83
C GLU A 19 16.38 4.25 14.61
N ARG A 20 15.48 5.07 14.05
CA ARG A 20 14.09 4.67 13.77
C ARG A 20 14.00 3.51 12.79
N TYR A 21 14.84 3.55 11.77
CA TYR A 21 14.93 2.47 10.79
C TYR A 21 15.28 1.15 11.47
N ASN A 22 16.32 1.14 12.30
CA ASN A 22 16.77 -0.06 13.02
C ASN A 22 15.74 -0.52 14.06
N THR A 23 15.14 0.41 14.80
CA THR A 23 14.06 0.14 15.76
C THR A 23 12.90 -0.55 15.07
N PHE A 24 12.37 0.01 13.98
CA PHE A 24 11.29 -0.60 13.23
C PHE A 24 11.69 -1.95 12.64
N ALA A 25 12.88 -2.07 12.03
CA ALA A 25 13.37 -3.32 11.47
C ALA A 25 13.44 -4.44 12.52
N SER A 26 13.85 -4.12 13.76
CA SER A 26 13.91 -5.09 14.85
C SER A 26 12.53 -5.55 15.32
N MET A 27 11.52 -4.67 15.32
CA MET A 27 10.13 -5.01 15.65
C MET A 27 9.47 -5.85 14.55
N ALA A 28 9.67 -5.44 13.30
CA ALA A 28 8.94 -5.95 12.14
C ALA A 28 9.63 -7.14 11.45
N GLY A 29 10.93 -7.37 11.71
CA GLY A 29 11.77 -8.34 11.01
C GLY A 29 12.11 -7.96 9.56
N LYS A 30 11.52 -6.89 9.04
CA LYS A 30 11.80 -6.30 7.72
C LYS A 30 11.29 -4.85 7.64
N ILE A 31 11.64 -4.16 6.57
CA ILE A 31 11.22 -2.78 6.33
C ILE A 31 10.11 -2.70 5.30
N ILE A 32 9.21 -1.73 5.48
CA ILE A 32 8.18 -1.38 4.50
C ILE A 32 8.86 -0.69 3.30
N PRO A 33 8.64 -1.17 2.06
CA PRO A 33 9.14 -0.51 0.85
C PRO A 33 8.63 0.94 0.78
N MET A 34 9.52 1.87 0.42
CA MET A 34 9.13 3.24 0.13
C MET A 34 8.37 3.28 -1.20
N ASP A 35 7.26 4.00 -1.24
CA ASP A 35 6.58 4.31 -2.49
C ASP A 35 7.43 5.26 -3.36
N ASN A 36 7.17 5.25 -4.66
CA ASN A 36 7.83 6.07 -5.65
C ASN A 36 6.78 6.59 -6.64
N ASP A 37 6.70 7.91 -6.77
CA ASP A 37 5.75 8.64 -7.60
C ASP A 37 5.74 8.20 -9.07
N THR A 38 6.87 7.70 -9.59
CA THR A 38 7.02 7.30 -11.00
C THR A 38 6.67 5.85 -11.29
N ARG A 39 6.61 4.99 -10.26
CA ARG A 39 6.34 3.55 -10.41
C ARG A 39 5.11 3.20 -9.62
N TRP A 40 3.95 3.24 -10.26
CA TRP A 40 2.64 3.01 -9.63
C TRP A 40 2.55 1.71 -8.80
N ASN A 41 3.27 0.65 -9.21
CA ASN A 41 3.35 -0.62 -8.47
C ASN A 41 4.04 -0.51 -7.09
N SER A 42 4.87 0.51 -6.88
CA SER A 42 5.57 0.72 -5.60
C SER A 42 4.60 1.10 -4.48
N TRP A 43 3.59 1.91 -4.78
CA TRP A 43 2.50 2.24 -3.86
C TRP A 43 1.75 0.99 -3.42
N LEU A 44 1.32 0.16 -4.38
CA LEU A 44 0.59 -1.08 -4.08
C LEU A 44 1.46 -2.06 -3.28
N LEU A 45 2.75 -2.16 -3.58
CA LEU A 45 3.68 -2.98 -2.81
C LEU A 45 3.84 -2.49 -1.35
N MET A 46 3.93 -1.17 -1.15
CA MET A 46 3.95 -0.58 0.21
C MET A 46 2.69 -0.96 0.98
N LEU A 47 1.51 -0.84 0.35
CA LEU A 47 0.23 -1.22 0.96
C LEU A 47 0.17 -2.70 1.32
N GLU A 48 0.57 -3.58 0.39
CA GLU A 48 0.58 -5.03 0.60
C GLU A 48 1.45 -5.43 1.79
N VAL A 49 2.67 -4.87 1.88
CA VAL A 49 3.60 -5.16 2.99
C VAL A 49 3.08 -4.59 4.30
N ALA A 50 2.56 -3.37 4.30
CA ALA A 50 2.02 -2.72 5.50
C ALA A 50 0.81 -3.46 6.10
N LEU A 51 0.09 -4.24 5.29
CA LEU A 51 -1.08 -5.02 5.72
C LEU A 51 -0.74 -6.41 6.25
N GLU A 52 0.52 -6.85 6.17
CA GLU A 52 0.95 -8.10 6.77
C GLU A 52 0.79 -8.06 8.30
N PRO A 53 0.33 -9.14 8.96
CA PRO A 53 0.00 -9.12 10.38
C PRO A 53 1.11 -8.59 11.29
N LEU A 54 2.33 -9.12 11.13
CA LEU A 54 3.51 -8.69 11.90
C LEU A 54 3.87 -7.22 11.65
N ILE A 55 3.73 -6.77 10.40
CA ILE A 55 4.04 -5.37 10.04
C ILE A 55 2.99 -4.42 10.62
N LYS A 56 1.71 -4.80 10.62
CA LYS A 56 0.66 -4.00 11.26
C LYS A 56 0.89 -3.83 12.76
N GLU A 57 1.27 -4.92 13.43
CA GLU A 57 1.61 -4.88 14.86
C GLU A 57 2.84 -4.00 15.11
N ALA A 58 3.88 -4.11 14.28
CA ALA A 58 5.07 -3.26 14.37
C ALA A 58 4.77 -1.79 14.08
N ILE A 59 3.89 -1.46 13.11
CA ILE A 59 3.44 -0.08 12.87
C ILE A 59 2.76 0.48 14.11
N LYS A 60 1.87 -0.29 14.74
CA LYS A 60 1.19 0.12 15.97
C LYS A 60 2.18 0.38 17.10
N ALA A 61 3.09 -0.56 17.37
CA ALA A 61 4.12 -0.42 18.40
C ALA A 61 5.05 0.78 18.13
N TYR A 62 5.42 1.00 16.87
CA TYR A 62 6.22 2.15 16.45
C TYR A 62 5.48 3.48 16.69
N GLN A 63 4.20 3.57 16.33
CA GLN A 63 3.40 4.78 16.58
C GLN A 63 3.15 5.02 18.07
N GLU A 64 3.07 3.98 18.89
CA GLU A 64 3.01 4.11 20.35
C GLU A 64 4.33 4.63 20.92
N GLN A 65 5.47 4.13 20.44
CA GLN A 65 6.80 4.57 20.89
C GLN A 65 7.10 6.03 20.51
N TYR A 66 6.72 6.45 19.31
CA TYR A 66 6.96 7.80 18.79
C TYR A 66 5.70 8.68 18.83
N TYR A 67 4.75 8.38 19.71
CA TYR A 67 3.41 9.00 19.74
C TYR A 67 3.44 10.54 19.77
N ASN A 68 4.32 11.12 20.58
CA ASN A 68 4.45 12.58 20.73
C ASN A 68 4.97 13.29 19.47
N GLU A 69 5.45 12.54 18.48
CA GLU A 69 6.02 13.05 17.25
C GLU A 69 5.05 12.96 16.06
N PHE A 70 3.91 12.29 16.24
CA PHE A 70 2.85 12.22 15.25
C PHE A 70 1.72 13.18 15.63
N ALA A 71 1.22 13.93 14.65
CA ALA A 71 -0.07 14.58 14.79
C ALA A 71 -1.16 13.51 14.90
N GLN A 72 -2.20 13.75 15.71
CA GLN A 72 -3.23 12.75 15.98
C GLN A 72 -3.96 12.31 14.69
N GLU A 73 -4.10 13.23 13.75
CA GLU A 73 -4.67 13.01 12.41
C GLU A 73 -3.81 12.13 11.50
N ASP A 74 -2.51 12.00 11.77
CA ASP A 74 -1.55 11.22 10.97
C ASP A 74 -1.35 9.80 11.52
N LEU A 75 -1.94 9.49 12.68
CA LEU A 75 -1.92 8.14 13.24
C LEU A 75 -2.71 7.17 12.36
N LEU A 76 -2.12 6.00 12.09
CA LEU A 76 -2.72 4.98 11.24
C LEU A 76 -3.66 4.14 12.10
N THR A 77 -4.96 4.38 11.97
CA THR A 77 -5.96 3.71 12.79
C THR A 77 -6.34 2.32 12.26
N PRO A 78 -7.02 1.48 13.06
CA PRO A 78 -7.61 0.25 12.56
C PRO A 78 -8.60 0.48 11.41
N ALA A 79 -9.36 1.58 11.44
CA ALA A 79 -10.26 1.96 10.36
C ALA A 79 -9.49 2.30 9.07
N ASP A 80 -8.37 3.03 9.20
CA ASP A 80 -7.49 3.29 8.06
C ASP A 80 -6.95 1.98 7.46
N CYS A 81 -6.60 0.99 8.29
CA CYS A 81 -6.16 -0.32 7.81
C CYS A 81 -7.23 -1.05 6.99
N GLU A 82 -8.51 -0.95 7.35
CA GLU A 82 -9.60 -1.53 6.55
C GLU A 82 -9.79 -0.79 5.22
N ILE A 83 -9.63 0.53 5.21
CA ILE A 83 -9.61 1.32 3.97
C ILE A 83 -8.46 0.86 3.07
N LEU A 84 -7.26 0.69 3.62
CA LEU A 84 -6.10 0.20 2.87
C LEU A 84 -6.34 -1.20 2.29
N LYS A 85 -6.95 -2.13 3.04
CA LYS A 85 -7.32 -3.45 2.53
C LYS A 85 -8.29 -3.37 1.35
N ASN A 86 -9.29 -2.51 1.44
CA ASN A 86 -10.25 -2.30 0.36
C ASN A 86 -9.56 -1.76 -0.91
N ILE A 87 -8.64 -0.79 -0.74
CA ILE A 87 -7.83 -0.25 -1.83
C ILE A 87 -6.98 -1.35 -2.47
N VAL A 88 -6.26 -2.15 -1.68
CA VAL A 88 -5.44 -3.26 -2.19
C VAL A 88 -6.32 -4.24 -2.96
N SER A 89 -7.45 -4.67 -2.38
CA SER A 89 -8.38 -5.60 -3.04
C SER A 89 -8.92 -5.03 -4.36
N PHE A 90 -9.19 -3.73 -4.43
CA PHE A 90 -9.65 -3.08 -5.65
C PHE A 90 -8.55 -3.01 -6.72
N LEU A 91 -7.31 -2.77 -6.32
CA LEU A 91 -6.17 -2.61 -7.24
C LEU A 91 -5.55 -3.94 -7.71
N GLN A 92 -5.76 -5.04 -6.99
CA GLN A 92 -5.19 -6.36 -7.35
C GLN A 92 -5.44 -6.76 -8.82
N PRO A 93 -6.67 -6.65 -9.37
CA PRO A 93 -6.92 -7.02 -10.76
C PRO A 93 -6.16 -6.14 -11.76
N PHE A 94 -5.98 -4.86 -11.46
CA PHE A 94 -5.18 -3.95 -12.29
C PHE A 94 -3.70 -4.35 -12.30
N LYS A 95 -3.11 -4.64 -11.12
CA LYS A 95 -1.73 -5.16 -11.01
C LYS A 95 -1.52 -6.43 -11.83
N ARG A 96 -2.46 -7.37 -11.73
CA ARG A 96 -2.40 -8.62 -12.49
C ARG A 96 -2.44 -8.37 -13.99
N VAL A 97 -3.42 -7.61 -14.47
CA VAL A 97 -3.58 -7.31 -15.90
C VAL A 97 -2.33 -6.60 -16.43
N THR A 98 -1.85 -5.55 -15.75
CA THR A 98 -0.67 -4.83 -16.21
C THR A 98 0.57 -5.73 -16.28
N LYS A 99 0.76 -6.63 -15.30
CA LYS A 99 1.86 -7.60 -15.32
C LYS A 99 1.73 -8.64 -16.45
N GLU A 100 0.50 -9.01 -16.82
CA GLU A 100 0.24 -9.93 -17.93
C GLU A 100 0.41 -9.23 -19.30
N THR A 101 0.30 -7.90 -19.35
CA THR A 101 0.40 -7.08 -20.57
C THR A 101 1.70 -6.27 -20.66
N GLU A 102 2.66 -6.45 -19.77
CA GLU A 102 3.96 -5.76 -19.83
C GLU A 102 5.01 -6.59 -20.59
N GLY A 103 5.96 -5.89 -21.23
CA GLY A 103 7.09 -6.50 -21.94
C GLY A 103 6.84 -6.87 -23.40
N HIS A 104 7.89 -7.36 -24.08
CA HIS A 104 7.90 -7.63 -25.52
C HIS A 104 6.97 -8.78 -25.97
N LYS A 105 6.38 -9.52 -25.04
CA LYS A 105 5.44 -10.62 -25.31
C LYS A 105 3.97 -10.21 -25.13
N ALA A 106 3.70 -8.94 -24.82
CA ALA A 106 2.35 -8.41 -24.77
C ALA A 106 1.81 -8.33 -26.21
N THR A 107 0.96 -9.27 -26.57
CA THR A 107 0.35 -9.30 -27.90
C THR A 107 -0.90 -8.43 -27.90
N LEU A 108 -1.04 -7.58 -28.94
CA LEU A 108 -2.09 -6.54 -29.03
C LEU A 108 -3.52 -7.12 -29.00
N ASP A 109 -3.68 -8.38 -29.39
CA ASP A 109 -4.92 -9.15 -29.36
C ASP A 109 -5.45 -9.41 -27.94
N ARG A 110 -4.59 -9.34 -26.91
CA ARG A 110 -5.00 -9.50 -25.50
C ARG A 110 -5.57 -8.22 -24.89
N THR A 111 -5.25 -7.06 -25.47
CA THR A 111 -5.61 -5.74 -24.95
C THR A 111 -7.13 -5.50 -24.89
N PRO A 112 -7.95 -5.85 -25.90
CA PRO A 112 -9.40 -5.64 -25.82
C PRO A 112 -10.04 -6.43 -24.67
N TYR A 113 -9.65 -7.70 -24.52
CA TYR A 113 -10.18 -8.57 -23.48
C TYR A 113 -9.81 -8.11 -22.07
N THR A 114 -8.55 -7.71 -21.87
CA THR A 114 -8.09 -7.21 -20.56
C THR A 114 -8.76 -5.89 -20.19
N MET A 115 -8.98 -5.01 -21.17
CA MET A 115 -9.69 -3.74 -20.95
C MET A 115 -11.17 -3.95 -20.60
N ASP A 116 -11.88 -4.83 -21.31
CA ASP A 116 -13.29 -5.16 -20.98
C ASP A 116 -13.42 -5.71 -19.55
N PHE A 117 -12.47 -6.57 -19.15
CA PHE A 117 -12.40 -7.09 -17.79
C PHE A 117 -12.20 -5.97 -16.74
N LEU A 118 -11.25 -5.05 -16.98
CA LEU A 118 -11.00 -3.93 -16.05
C LEU A 118 -12.19 -2.96 -15.96
N VAL A 119 -12.84 -2.66 -17.08
CA VAL A 119 -14.05 -1.81 -17.11
C VAL A 119 -15.18 -2.47 -16.33
N LYS A 120 -15.37 -3.79 -16.50
CA LYS A 120 -16.38 -4.55 -15.74
C LYS A 120 -16.07 -4.55 -14.24
N HIS A 121 -14.82 -4.78 -13.85
CA HIS A 121 -14.39 -4.73 -12.45
C HIS A 121 -14.63 -3.34 -11.82
N TYR A 122 -14.31 -2.28 -12.55
CA TYR A 122 -14.57 -0.90 -12.13
C TYR A 122 -16.07 -0.64 -11.90
N LYS A 123 -16.92 -0.97 -12.89
CA LYS A 123 -18.38 -0.81 -12.79
C LYS A 123 -18.97 -1.59 -11.62
N ASN A 124 -18.55 -2.84 -11.43
CA ASN A 124 -19.00 -3.67 -10.32
C ASN A 124 -18.57 -3.13 -8.96
N SER A 125 -17.43 -2.44 -8.89
CA SER A 125 -16.95 -1.81 -7.65
C SER A 125 -17.74 -0.55 -7.33
N GLN A 126 -18.14 0.24 -8.34
CA GLN A 126 -19.03 1.39 -8.14
C GLN A 126 -20.42 0.98 -7.64
N ALA A 127 -20.98 -0.13 -8.13
CA ALA A 127 -22.31 -0.60 -7.73
C ALA A 127 -22.37 -1.17 -6.29
N LYS A 128 -21.22 -1.36 -5.62
CA LYS A 128 -21.12 -1.87 -4.24
C LYS A 128 -21.03 -0.76 -3.19
N HIS A 129 -20.89 0.49 -3.61
CA HIS A 129 -20.84 1.68 -2.77
C HIS A 129 -22.13 2.48 -2.92
#